data_AF-A0A366LE01-F1
#
_entry.id   AF-A0A366LE01-F1
#
_cell.length_a   1.000
_cell.length_b   1.000
_cell.length_c   1.000
_cell.angle_alpha   90.00
_cell.angle_beta   90.00
_cell.angle_gamma   90.00
#
_symmetry.space_group_name_H-M   'P 1'
#
loop_
_entity.id
_entity.type
_entity.pdbx_description
1 polymer ?
#
loop_
_entity_poly.entity_id
_entity_poly.type
_entity_poly.pdbx_seq_one_letter_code
_entity_poly.pdbx_strand_id
1 'polypeptide(L)' 'MEIEIISFGQIAEFIEHQKIDISGITDTETFKQYIENQFPALKGMKYKLALNKNIVQENTAIKNPATIAIMPPFSGG' A
#
# COMPACT_ATOMS: atom_id res chain seq x y z
N MET A 1 14.71 -3.16 3.00
CA MET A 1 13.57 -3.97 3.52
C MET A 1 12.76 -4.38 2.31
N GLU A 2 12.38 -5.66 2.18
CA GLU A 2 11.66 -6.11 0.99
C GLU A 2 10.15 -5.99 1.21
N ILE A 3 9.50 -5.17 0.39
CA ILE A 3 8.04 -5.02 0.34
C ILE A 3 7.55 -5.38 -1.05
N GLU A 4 6.60 -6.30 -1.12
CA GLU A 4 5.82 -6.56 -2.32
C GLU A 4 4.56 -5.69 -2.31
N ILE A 5 4.39 -4.88 -3.36
CA ILE A 5 3.23 -4.01 -3.55
C ILE A 5 2.28 -4.68 -4.54
N ILE A 6 1.02 -4.80 -4.13
CA ILE A 6 -0.06 -5.33 -4.95
C ILE A 6 -1.17 -4.27 -5.04
N SER A 7 -1.58 -3.92 -6.24
CA SER A 7 -2.63 -2.92 -6.47
C SER A 7 -3.87 -3.57 -7.06
N PHE A 8 -5.05 -3.03 -6.74
CA PHE A 8 -6.34 -3.54 -7.21
C PHE A 8 -7.21 -2.44 -7.85
N GLY A 9 -8.11 -2.86 -8.75
CA GLY A 9 -9.08 -1.97 -9.40
C GLY A 9 -8.42 -0.79 -10.12
N GLN A 10 -9.03 0.39 -10.03
CA GLN A 10 -8.50 1.64 -10.63
C GLN A 10 -7.08 2.01 -10.19
N ILE A 11 -6.60 1.51 -9.04
CA ILE A 11 -5.23 1.79 -8.58
C ILE A 11 -4.21 0.98 -9.39
N ALA A 12 -4.59 -0.22 -9.84
CA ALA A 12 -3.73 -1.06 -10.67
C ALA A 12 -3.47 -0.46 -12.07
N GLU A 13 -4.25 0.55 -12.49
CA GLU A 13 -4.04 1.24 -13.76
C GLU A 13 -2.80 2.15 -13.75
N PHE A 14 -2.32 2.57 -12.58
CA PHE A 14 -1.18 3.46 -12.44
C PHE A 14 -0.13 3.01 -11.41
N ILE A 15 -0.40 1.95 -10.64
CA ILE A 15 0.57 1.30 -9.76
C ILE A 15 0.60 -0.18 -10.09
N GLU A 16 1.57 -0.60 -10.89
CA GLU A 16 1.79 -2.02 -11.20
C GLU A 16 2.30 -2.80 -9.98
N HIS A 17 2.13 -4.12 -10.04
CA HIS A 17 2.69 -5.02 -9.02
C HIS A 17 4.21 -4.98 -9.08
N GLN A 18 4.85 -4.72 -7.95
CA GLN A 18 6.30 -4.58 -7.90
C GLN A 18 6.85 -4.96 -6.53
N LYS A 19 8.10 -5.41 -6.52
CA LYS A 19 8.87 -5.59 -5.31
C LYS A 19 9.85 -4.45 -5.17
N ILE A 20 9.88 -3.84 -4.00
CA ILE A 20 10.79 -2.75 -3.68
C ILE A 20 11.69 -3.17 -2.53
N ASP A 21 12.98 -2.85 -2.64
CA ASP A 21 13.86 -2.80 -1.47
C ASP A 21 14.00 -1.35 -1.03
N ILE A 22 13.43 -1.05 0.14
CA ILE A 22 13.47 0.30 0.71
C ILE A 22 13.88 0.26 2.17
N SER A 23 14.65 1.25 2.59
CA SER A 23 15.05 1.44 3.99
C SER A 23 14.23 2.56 4.63
N GLY A 24 14.03 2.48 5.95
CA GLY A 24 13.33 3.54 6.70
C GLY A 24 11.81 3.43 6.73
N ILE A 25 11.22 2.41 6.11
CA ILE A 25 9.80 2.10 6.29
C ILE A 25 9.67 1.11 7.44
N THR A 26 8.91 1.48 8.48
CA THR A 26 8.73 0.64 9.67
C THR A 26 7.29 0.28 9.93
N ASP A 27 6.36 0.98 9.30
CA ASP A 27 4.93 0.95 9.60
C ASP A 27 4.12 1.48 8.42
N THR A 28 2.82 1.19 8.46
CA THR A 28 1.89 1.49 7.37
C THR A 28 1.70 2.98 7.12
N GLU A 29 1.89 3.85 8.12
CA GLU A 29 1.80 5.30 7.93
C GLU A 29 3.01 5.84 7.17
N THR A 30 4.21 5.40 7.54
CA THR A 30 5.45 5.74 6.81
C THR A 30 5.39 5.20 5.37
N PHE A 31 4.87 3.98 5.18
CA PHE A 31 4.62 3.43 3.84
C PHE A 31 3.62 4.26 3.04
N LYS A 32 2.52 4.68 3.68
CA LYS A 32 1.50 5.51 3.05
C LYS A 32 2.09 6.82 2.52
N GLN A 33 2.91 7.50 3.33
CA GLN A 33 3.58 8.73 2.91
C GLN A 33 4.53 8.49 1.73
N TYR A 34 5.31 7.40 1.79
CA TYR A 34 6.20 7.01 0.70
C TYR A 34 5.45 6.81 -0.62
N ILE A 35 4.39 5.98 -0.60
CA ILE A 35 3.66 5.63 -1.83
C ILE A 35 2.89 6.82 -2.40
N GLU A 36 2.36 7.71 -1.54
CA GLU A 36 1.69 8.94 -1.98
C GLU A 36 2.66 9.98 -2.56
N ASN A 37 3.91 9.99 -2.12
CA ASN A 37 4.94 10.83 -2.74
C ASN A 37 5.38 10.28 -4.10
N GLN A 38 5.46 8.94 -4.22
CA GLN A 38 5.79 8.29 -5.49
C GLN A 38 4.64 8.35 -6.50
N PHE A 39 3.39 8.24 -6.03
CA PHE A 39 2.16 8.27 -6.84
C PHE A 39 1.20 9.34 -6.30
N PRO A 40 1.39 10.62 -6.67
CA PRO A 40 0.57 11.73 -6.16
C PRO A 40 -0.94 11.56 -6.39
N ALA A 41 -1.35 10.77 -7.38
CA ALA A 41 -2.75 10.43 -7.64
C ALA A 41 -3.46 9.78 -6.43
N LEU A 42 -2.72 9.07 -5.56
CA LEU A 42 -3.28 8.47 -4.34
C LEU A 42 -3.72 9.50 -3.30
N LYS A 43 -3.10 10.69 -3.24
CA LYS A 43 -3.42 11.73 -2.24
C LYS A 43 -4.86 12.24 -2.35
N GLY A 44 -5.43 12.22 -3.56
CA GLY A 44 -6.81 12.63 -3.82
C GLY A 44 -7.84 11.51 -3.72
N MET A 45 -7.41 10.27 -3.46
CA MET A 45 -8.23 9.07 -3.52
C MET A 45 -8.47 8.50 -2.13
N LYS A 46 -9.68 7.98 -1.89
CA LYS A 46 -9.91 7.06 -0.77
C LYS A 46 -9.43 5.67 -1.15
N TYR A 47 -8.57 5.07 -0.34
CA TYR A 47 -8.12 3.69 -0.52
C TYR A 47 -7.89 3.03 0.85
N LYS A 48 -7.78 1.70 0.84
CA LYS A 48 -7.44 0.88 1.99
C LYS A 48 -6.10 0.19 1.75
N LEU A 49 -5.37 -0.02 2.84
CA LEU A 49 -4.19 -0.87 2.85
C LEU A 49 -4.56 -2.22 3.46
N ALA A 50 -3.97 -3.29 2.93
CA ALA A 50 -3.90 -4.57 3.62
C ALA A 50 -2.46 -5.03 3.74
N LEU A 51 -2.01 -5.26 4.97
CA LEU A 51 -0.70 -5.79 5.29
C LEU A 51 -0.80 -7.30 5.48
N ASN A 52 -0.06 -8.07 4.70
CA ASN A 52 -0.04 -9.53 4.77
C ASN A 52 -1.46 -10.14 4.78
N LYS A 53 -2.30 -9.71 3.81
CA LYS A 53 -3.71 -10.11 3.62
C LYS A 53 -4.69 -9.65 4.70
N ASN A 54 -4.26 -8.83 5.67
CA ASN A 54 -5.13 -8.26 6.70
C ASN A 54 -5.34 -6.77 6.44
N ILE A 55 -6.61 -6.34 6.38
CA ILE A 55 -6.93 -4.92 6.24
C ILE A 55 -6.48 -4.19 7.50
N VAL A 56 -5.68 -3.14 7.31
CA VAL A 56 -5.21 -2.26 8.39
C VAL A 56 -6.08 -1.00 8.42
N GLN A 57 -6.62 -0.67 9.59
CA GLN A 57 -7.42 0.54 9.81
C GLN A 57 -6.68 1.60 10.63
N GLU A 58 -5.59 1.18 11.26
CA GLU A 58 -4.74 1.99 12.13
C GLU A 58 -3.28 1.74 11.78
N ASN A 59 -2.39 2.60 12.28
CA ASN A 59 -0.97 2.46 11.98
C ASN A 59 -0.43 1.14 12.55
N THR A 60 0.07 0.27 11.67
CA THR A 60 0.54 -1.07 11.98
C THR A 60 2.01 -1.22 11.61
N ALA A 61 2.81 -1.79 12.50
CA ALA A 61 4.21 -2.08 12.23
C ALA A 61 4.38 -3.10 11.09
N ILE A 62 5.26 -2.81 10.14
CA ILE A 62 5.59 -3.68 9.01
C ILE A 62 6.83 -4.50 9.37
N LYS A 63 6.72 -5.83 9.24
CA LYS A 63 7.82 -6.76 9.45
C LYS A 63 8.21 -7.42 8.13
N ASN A 64 9.49 -7.65 7.91
CA ASN A 64 9.97 -8.35 6.72
C ASN A 64 9.76 -9.88 6.85
N PRO A 65 9.43 -10.58 5.74
CA PRO A 65 8.97 -10.01 4.47
C PRO A 65 7.53 -9.46 4.60
N ALA A 66 7.22 -8.42 3.84
CA ALA A 66 5.90 -7.80 3.85
C ALA A 66 5.27 -7.74 2.45
N THR A 67 3.98 -8.04 2.39
CA THR A 67 3.15 -7.75 1.22
C THR A 67 2.13 -6.69 1.61
N ILE A 68 2.07 -5.59 0.86
CA ILE A 68 1.11 -4.51 1.07
C ILE A 68 0.23 -4.39 -0.16
N ALA A 69 -1.07 -4.63 0.04
CA ALA A 69 -2.09 -4.43 -0.96
C ALA A 69 -2.70 -3.03 -0.84
N ILE A 70 -2.86 -2.35 -1.98
CA ILE A 70 -3.49 -1.03 -2.09
C ILE A 70 -4.78 -1.20 -2.90
N MET A 71 -5.91 -0.91 -2.26
CA MET A 71 -7.22 -1.21 -2.83
C MET A 71 -8.11 0.03 -2.77
N PRO A 72 -8.84 0.37 -3.85
CA PRO A 72 -9.91 1.35 -3.76
C PRO A 72 -11.00 0.86 -2.77
N PRO A 73 -11.92 1.74 -2.32
CA PRO A 73 -12.99 1.33 -1.43
C PRO A 73 -13.79 0.23 -2.14
N PHE A 74 -14.10 -0.85 -1.41
CA PHE A 74 -14.81 -2.00 -1.98
C PHE A 74 -16.04 -1.54 -2.77
N SER A 75 -16.11 -1.91 -4.06
CA SER A 75 -17.27 -1.73 -4.92
C SER A 75 -18.30 -2.84 -4.71
N GLY A 76 -18.37 -3.41 -3.50
CA GLY A 76 -19.28 -4.49 -3.18
C GLY A 76 -20.72 -4.00 -3.30
N GLY A 77 -21.39 -4.45 -4.36
CA GLY A 77 -22.85 -4.45 -4.45
C GLY A 77 -23.47 -5.50 -3.54
#